data_AF-A0A9P7DYA7-F1
#
_entry.id   AF-A0A9P7DYA7-F1
#
_cell.length_a   1.000
_cell.length_b   1.000
_cell.length_c   1.000
_cell.angle_alpha   90.00
_cell.angle_beta   90.00
_cell.angle_gamma   90.00
#
_symmetry.space_group_name_H-M   'P 1'
#
loop_
_entity.id
_entity.type
_entity.pdbx_description
1 polymer ?
#
loop_
_entity_poly.entity_id
_entity_poly.type
_entity_poly.pdbx_seq_one_letter_code
_entity_poly.pdbx_strand_id
1 'polypeptide(L)'
;MKPGSDIDTSQVDGNASPEIKHRMLRALQSMRRSTGKPSSSFENKIASRMQLTEASILSKTEEPEKFEGRVVVQVIVDEELLNVDENIHGGCTAMIIDICSTMPIYVLGASTSGHGEFGVSQSLNIVYHSPALLGDKLRVVSTTLALGSRALSSRCEVWNVTRHRLAASAVHVKMVPSKPKASESAKL
;
A
#
# COMPACT_ATOMS: atom_id res chain seq x y z
N MET A 1 20.11 8.71 -18.53
CA MET A 1 18.70 8.61 -18.98
C MET A 1 17.86 9.53 -18.11
N LYS A 2 17.01 10.39 -18.70
CA LYS A 2 16.53 11.68 -18.13
C LYS A 2 15.83 11.58 -16.75
N PRO A 3 16.13 12.47 -15.79
CA PRO A 3 15.30 12.70 -14.61
C PRO A 3 14.09 13.55 -15.00
N GLY A 4 12.87 13.04 -14.76
CA GLY A 4 11.62 13.73 -15.09
C GLY A 4 10.74 13.00 -16.11
N SER A 5 10.34 11.76 -15.80
CA SER A 5 9.04 11.31 -16.33
C SER A 5 8.01 11.96 -15.43
N ASP A 6 7.26 12.90 -16.00
CA ASP A 6 6.17 13.57 -15.31
C ASP A 6 5.13 12.49 -14.98
N ILE A 7 5.05 12.11 -13.70
CA ILE A 7 4.14 11.06 -13.27
C ILE A 7 2.75 11.68 -13.27
N ASP A 8 1.93 11.31 -14.26
CA ASP A 8 0.56 11.78 -14.38
C ASP A 8 -0.27 11.36 -13.15
N THR A 9 -0.78 12.36 -12.43
CA THR A 9 -1.65 12.17 -11.26
C THR A 9 -3.14 12.29 -11.60
N SER A 10 -3.49 12.63 -12.85
CA SER A 10 -4.89 12.83 -13.28
C SER A 10 -5.76 11.58 -13.15
N GLN A 11 -5.12 10.41 -13.16
CA GLN A 11 -5.77 9.10 -13.03
C GLN A 11 -5.98 8.68 -11.55
N VAL A 12 -5.57 9.53 -10.59
CA VAL A 12 -5.74 9.27 -9.16
C VAL A 12 -6.80 10.20 -8.61
N ASP A 13 -7.97 9.65 -8.32
CA ASP A 13 -9.09 10.34 -7.69
C ASP A 13 -8.79 10.73 -6.24
N GLY A 14 -9.75 11.41 -5.61
CA GLY A 14 -9.68 11.79 -4.20
C GLY A 14 -9.12 13.18 -3.96
N ASN A 15 -9.25 13.66 -2.73
CA ASN A 15 -8.96 15.04 -2.33
C ASN A 15 -7.55 15.24 -1.74
N ALA A 16 -6.68 14.23 -1.73
CA ALA A 16 -5.28 14.44 -1.36
C ALA A 16 -4.59 15.38 -2.36
N SER A 17 -3.61 16.17 -1.89
CA SER A 17 -2.94 17.15 -2.75
C SER A 17 -2.17 16.47 -3.90
N PRO A 18 -1.97 17.15 -5.05
CA PRO A 18 -1.19 16.62 -6.16
C PRO A 18 0.22 16.16 -5.75
N GLU A 19 0.86 16.86 -4.80
CA GLU A 19 2.17 16.52 -4.28
C GLU A 19 2.16 15.17 -3.54
N ILE A 20 1.12 14.92 -2.72
CA ILE A 20 0.95 13.65 -2.02
C ILE A 20 0.71 12.51 -3.02
N LYS A 21 -0.18 12.72 -4.01
CA LYS A 21 -0.44 11.76 -5.08
C LYS A 21 0.83 11.43 -5.87
N HIS A 22 1.61 12.44 -6.23
CA HIS A 22 2.87 12.26 -6.94
C HIS A 22 3.89 11.45 -6.12
N ARG A 23 4.04 11.75 -4.82
CA ARG A 23 4.92 10.98 -3.93
C ARG A 23 4.48 9.52 -3.81
N MET A 24 3.17 9.27 -3.77
CA MET A 24 2.64 7.91 -3.69
C MET A 24 2.91 7.10 -4.97
N LEU A 25 2.65 7.70 -6.14
CA LEU A 25 2.97 7.06 -7.40
C LEU A 25 4.48 6.82 -7.57
N ARG A 26 5.31 7.76 -7.10
CA ARG A 26 6.77 7.60 -7.10
C ARG A 26 7.24 6.46 -6.20
N ALA A 27 6.63 6.30 -5.02
CA ALA A 27 6.91 5.17 -4.13
C ALA A 27 6.55 3.84 -4.79
N LEU A 28 5.36 3.73 -5.40
CA LEU A 28 4.97 2.57 -6.21
C LEU A 28 5.93 2.30 -7.36
N GLN A 29 6.30 3.32 -8.13
CA GLN A 29 7.28 3.16 -9.21
C GLN A 29 8.66 2.70 -8.70
N SER A 30 9.08 3.15 -7.53
CA SER A 30 10.32 2.69 -6.91
C SER A 30 10.25 1.20 -6.58
N MET A 31 9.12 0.72 -6.03
CA MET A 31 8.89 -0.71 -5.80
C MET A 31 8.84 -1.50 -7.11
N ARG A 32 8.35 -0.91 -8.22
CA ARG A 32 8.32 -1.60 -9.51
C ARG A 32 9.69 -1.78 -10.17
N ARG A 33 10.66 -0.92 -9.85
CA ARG A 33 11.97 -0.92 -10.51
C ARG A 33 12.84 -2.05 -9.97
N SER A 34 13.27 -2.96 -10.84
CA SER A 34 14.41 -3.84 -10.55
C SER A 34 15.63 -2.97 -10.23
N THR A 35 16.36 -3.28 -9.14
CA THR A 35 17.53 -2.52 -8.67
C THR A 35 18.75 -2.71 -9.58
N GLY A 36 18.57 -2.82 -10.90
CA GLY A 36 19.64 -3.15 -11.85
C GLY A 36 20.22 -4.56 -11.67
N LYS A 37 19.59 -5.40 -10.83
CA LYS A 37 19.97 -6.81 -10.66
C LYS A 37 19.27 -7.65 -11.74
N PRO A 38 19.92 -8.74 -12.22
CA PRO A 38 19.39 -9.57 -13.31
C PRO A 38 18.04 -10.25 -12.98
N SER A 39 17.67 -10.35 -11.69
CA SER A 39 16.35 -10.79 -11.25
C SER A 39 15.52 -9.61 -10.73
N SER A 40 14.28 -9.48 -11.20
CA SER A 40 13.27 -8.70 -10.48
C SER A 40 12.97 -9.40 -9.15
N SER A 41 12.90 -8.64 -8.06
CA SER A 41 12.45 -9.21 -6.78
C SER A 41 11.00 -9.67 -6.92
N PHE A 42 10.60 -10.61 -6.06
CA PHE A 42 9.21 -11.06 -5.98
C PHE A 42 8.24 -9.89 -5.73
N GLU A 43 8.63 -8.96 -4.86
CA GLU A 43 7.85 -7.74 -4.56
C GLU A 43 7.67 -6.85 -5.80
N ASN A 44 8.72 -6.65 -6.59
CA ASN A 44 8.65 -5.79 -7.77
C ASN A 44 7.63 -6.31 -8.80
N LYS A 45 7.54 -7.63 -8.93
CA LYS A 45 6.54 -8.29 -9.79
C LYS A 45 5.13 -7.99 -9.28
N ILE A 46 4.87 -8.12 -7.99
CA ILE A 46 3.53 -7.85 -7.44
C ILE A 46 3.19 -6.35 -7.54
N ALA A 47 4.12 -5.47 -7.19
CA ALA A 47 3.92 -4.02 -7.23
C ALA A 47 3.69 -3.46 -8.65
N SER A 48 4.16 -4.15 -9.71
CA SER A 48 3.94 -3.73 -11.09
C SER A 48 2.48 -3.85 -11.54
N ARG A 49 1.68 -4.70 -10.86
CA ARG A 49 0.26 -4.95 -11.14
C ARG A 49 -0.68 -3.99 -10.41
N MET A 50 -0.16 -3.22 -9.47
CA MET A 50 -0.95 -2.31 -8.64
C MET A 50 -1.19 -0.99 -9.34
N GLN A 51 -2.43 -0.57 -9.52
CA GLN A 51 -2.78 0.76 -9.99
C GLN A 51 -3.39 1.57 -8.85
N LEU A 52 -2.70 2.62 -8.40
CA LEU A 52 -3.29 3.60 -7.49
C LEU A 52 -4.41 4.34 -8.23
N THR A 53 -5.61 4.33 -7.66
CA THR A 53 -6.81 4.93 -8.26
C THR A 53 -7.42 6.01 -7.39
N GLU A 54 -7.17 6.02 -6.09
CA GLU A 54 -7.67 7.06 -5.19
C GLU A 54 -6.70 7.32 -4.04
N ALA A 55 -6.53 8.59 -3.69
CA ALA A 55 -5.92 9.02 -2.42
C ALA A 55 -6.74 10.18 -1.84
N SER A 56 -7.28 9.96 -0.64
CA SER A 56 -8.21 10.89 0.02
C SER A 56 -7.86 11.09 1.50
N ILE A 57 -8.20 12.25 2.03
CA ILE A 57 -8.26 12.60 3.44
C ILE A 57 -9.73 12.83 3.78
N LEU A 58 -10.28 11.98 4.63
CA LEU A 58 -11.69 11.98 4.97
C LEU A 58 -11.87 12.27 6.46
N SER A 59 -12.93 12.97 6.85
CA SER A 59 -13.33 13.05 8.26
C SER A 59 -13.88 11.69 8.70
N LYS A 60 -13.55 11.26 9.92
CA LYS A 60 -14.08 10.00 10.48
C LYS A 60 -15.54 10.18 10.87
N THR A 61 -16.38 9.22 10.51
CA THR A 61 -17.82 9.24 10.82
C THR A 61 -18.09 9.30 12.32
N GLU A 62 -17.32 8.55 13.10
CA GLU A 62 -17.49 8.36 14.54
C GLU A 62 -16.80 9.45 15.38
N GLU A 63 -15.85 10.17 14.79
CA GLU A 63 -15.09 11.26 15.43
C GLU A 63 -14.78 12.33 14.38
N PRO A 64 -15.73 13.22 14.05
CA PRO A 64 -15.62 14.14 12.93
C PRO A 64 -14.47 15.14 13.01
N GLU A 65 -13.94 15.40 14.21
CA GLU A 65 -12.75 16.24 14.42
C GLU A 65 -11.44 15.54 13.99
N LYS A 66 -11.49 14.23 13.75
CA LYS A 66 -10.34 13.44 13.29
C LYS A 66 -10.49 13.05 11.83
N PHE A 67 -9.35 12.97 11.18
CA PHE A 67 -9.24 12.53 9.79
C PHE A 67 -8.73 11.09 9.69
N GLU A 68 -9.06 10.42 8.60
CA GLU A 68 -8.43 9.20 8.13
C GLU A 68 -7.89 9.39 6.71
N GLY A 69 -6.73 8.79 6.45
CA GLY A 69 -6.27 8.60 5.09
C GLY A 69 -7.04 7.45 4.47
N ARG A 70 -7.43 7.57 3.21
CA ARG A 70 -8.04 6.50 2.43
C ARG A 70 -7.33 6.36 1.10
N VAL A 71 -6.98 5.13 0.74
CA VAL A 71 -6.29 4.80 -0.50
C VAL A 71 -6.99 3.62 -1.17
N VAL A 72 -7.14 3.70 -2.49
CA VAL A 72 -7.70 2.60 -3.31
C VAL A 72 -6.72 2.21 -4.39
N VAL A 73 -6.42 0.92 -4.45
CA VAL A 73 -5.56 0.30 -5.45
C VAL A 73 -6.35 -0.76 -6.20
N GLN A 74 -6.22 -0.80 -7.53
CA GLN A 74 -6.74 -1.87 -8.37
C GLN A 74 -5.64 -2.86 -8.72
N VAL A 75 -5.98 -4.14 -8.76
CA VAL A 75 -5.10 -5.25 -9.17
C VAL A 75 -5.90 -6.22 -10.02
N ILE A 76 -5.34 -6.67 -11.14
CA ILE A 76 -5.90 -7.77 -11.94
C ILE A 76 -5.15 -9.05 -11.56
N VAL A 77 -5.87 -10.13 -11.27
CA VAL A 77 -5.26 -11.42 -10.96
C VAL A 77 -4.69 -12.02 -12.25
N ASP A 78 -3.39 -12.32 -12.25
CA ASP A 78 -2.74 -13.04 -13.33
C ASP A 78 -2.04 -14.32 -12.84
N GLU A 79 -1.44 -15.05 -13.77
CA GLU A 79 -0.83 -16.37 -13.54
C GLU A 79 0.26 -16.35 -12.46
N GLU A 80 1.05 -15.27 -12.34
CA GLU A 80 2.13 -15.20 -11.33
C GLU A 80 1.58 -15.00 -9.90
N LEU A 81 0.30 -14.64 -9.75
CA LEU A 81 -0.33 -14.50 -8.45
C LEU A 81 -0.98 -15.80 -7.95
N LEU A 82 -1.10 -16.82 -8.78
CA LEU A 82 -1.84 -18.04 -8.46
C LEU A 82 -1.05 -18.98 -7.53
N ASN A 83 -1.78 -19.74 -6.73
CA ASN A 83 -1.29 -20.93 -6.05
C ASN A 83 -1.55 -22.20 -6.89
N VAL A 84 -1.24 -23.36 -6.31
CA VAL A 84 -1.46 -24.67 -6.94
C VAL A 84 -2.95 -25.00 -7.17
N ASP A 85 -3.86 -24.30 -6.50
CA ASP A 85 -5.31 -24.46 -6.63
C ASP A 85 -5.92 -23.41 -7.60
N GLU A 86 -5.08 -22.78 -8.43
CA GLU A 86 -5.47 -21.81 -9.48
C GLU A 86 -6.25 -20.58 -8.96
N ASN A 87 -6.12 -20.26 -7.68
CA ASN A 87 -6.63 -19.02 -7.07
C ASN A 87 -5.47 -18.18 -6.52
N ILE A 88 -5.71 -16.91 -6.24
CA ILE A 88 -4.66 -16.03 -5.72
C ILE A 88 -4.01 -16.61 -4.46
N HIS A 89 -2.69 -16.74 -4.48
CA HIS A 89 -1.93 -17.24 -3.35
C HIS A 89 -2.13 -16.33 -2.13
N GLY A 90 -2.37 -16.91 -0.95
CA GLY A 90 -2.57 -16.15 0.28
C GLY A 90 -1.41 -15.20 0.58
N GLY A 91 -0.17 -15.64 0.37
CA GLY A 91 1.03 -14.80 0.48
C GLY A 91 1.07 -13.62 -0.51
N CYS A 92 0.58 -13.79 -1.74
CA CYS A 92 0.48 -12.68 -2.70
C CYS A 92 -0.57 -11.67 -2.25
N THR A 93 -1.71 -12.16 -1.75
CA THR A 93 -2.75 -11.34 -1.13
C THR A 93 -2.20 -10.57 0.08
N ALA A 94 -1.43 -11.23 0.94
CA ALA A 94 -0.78 -10.62 2.10
C ALA A 94 0.19 -9.50 1.71
N MET A 95 1.01 -9.71 0.68
CA MET A 95 1.91 -8.68 0.15
C MET A 95 1.14 -7.49 -0.45
N ILE A 96 0.07 -7.75 -1.19
CA ILE A 96 -0.80 -6.70 -1.72
C ILE A 96 -1.37 -5.86 -0.56
N ILE A 97 -1.86 -6.53 0.48
CA ILE A 97 -2.39 -5.88 1.67
C ILE A 97 -1.29 -5.08 2.38
N ASP A 98 -0.10 -5.64 2.60
CA ASP A 98 1.02 -4.96 3.28
C ASP A 98 1.37 -3.62 2.59
N ILE A 99 1.52 -3.65 1.27
CA ILE A 99 1.82 -2.46 0.47
C ILE A 99 0.66 -1.44 0.54
N CYS A 100 -0.58 -1.88 0.27
CA CYS A 100 -1.73 -0.97 0.17
C CYS A 100 -2.13 -0.37 1.52
N SER A 101 -2.10 -1.16 2.59
CA SER A 101 -2.44 -0.72 3.95
C SER A 101 -1.43 0.26 4.53
N THR A 102 -0.20 0.30 4.00
CA THR A 102 0.80 1.29 4.40
C THR A 102 0.52 2.68 3.82
N MET A 103 -0.04 2.76 2.61
CA MET A 103 -0.28 4.03 1.92
C MET A 103 -1.19 5.03 2.66
N PRO A 104 -2.33 4.66 3.28
CA PRO A 104 -3.18 5.63 3.98
C PRO A 104 -2.49 6.25 5.21
N ILE A 105 -1.57 5.52 5.86
CA ILE A 105 -0.75 6.05 6.96
C ILE A 105 0.16 7.16 6.44
N TYR A 106 0.84 6.92 5.31
CA TYR A 106 1.68 7.91 4.65
C TYR A 106 0.86 9.15 4.23
N VAL A 107 -0.27 8.92 3.55
CA VAL A 107 -1.14 9.98 3.03
C VAL A 107 -1.65 10.88 4.17
N LEU A 108 -2.15 10.28 5.25
CA LEU A 108 -2.63 11.06 6.40
C LEU A 108 -1.48 11.83 7.07
N GLY A 109 -0.35 11.17 7.33
CA GLY A 109 0.81 11.83 7.94
C GLY A 109 1.31 13.01 7.11
N ALA A 110 1.51 12.80 5.82
CA ALA A 110 1.93 13.86 4.90
C ALA A 110 0.94 15.05 4.91
N SER A 111 -0.36 14.78 4.98
CA SER A 111 -1.38 15.82 5.01
C SER A 111 -1.47 16.57 6.33
N THR A 112 -1.29 15.90 7.48
CA THR A 112 -1.55 16.51 8.80
C THR A 112 -0.30 17.09 9.45
N SER A 113 0.88 16.56 9.15
CA SER A 113 2.15 17.00 9.76
C SER A 113 3.19 17.48 8.74
N GLY A 114 2.88 17.45 7.45
CA GLY A 114 3.83 17.71 6.38
C GLY A 114 4.86 16.59 6.16
N HIS A 115 4.80 15.51 6.96
CA HIS A 115 5.71 14.37 6.87
C HIS A 115 4.94 13.04 6.89
N GLY A 116 5.05 12.29 5.79
CA GLY A 116 4.53 10.94 5.69
C GLY A 116 5.62 9.90 5.92
N GLU A 117 5.36 8.92 6.77
CA GLU A 117 6.24 7.78 6.99
C GLU A 117 5.55 6.48 6.59
N PHE A 118 6.28 5.64 5.85
CA PHE A 118 5.82 4.28 5.56
C PHE A 118 6.01 3.37 6.78
N GLY A 119 7.02 3.62 7.61
CA GLY A 119 7.38 2.78 8.77
C GLY A 119 7.75 1.35 8.39
N VAL A 120 7.88 0.47 9.38
CA VAL A 120 8.06 -0.99 9.22
C VAL A 120 6.85 -1.75 9.77
N SER A 121 6.58 -2.93 9.23
CA SER A 121 5.44 -3.75 9.63
C SER A 121 5.73 -4.40 10.99
N GLN A 122 4.88 -4.17 11.98
CA GLN A 122 4.99 -4.79 13.31
C GLN A 122 4.09 -6.03 13.40
N SER A 123 2.85 -5.94 12.93
CA SER A 123 1.94 -7.07 12.83
C SER A 123 0.96 -6.87 11.68
N LEU A 124 0.63 -7.96 10.99
CA LEU A 124 -0.37 -7.98 9.94
C LEU A 124 -1.30 -9.16 10.17
N ASN A 125 -2.55 -8.89 10.54
CA ASN A 125 -3.57 -9.91 10.75
C ASN A 125 -4.54 -9.90 9.56
N ILE A 126 -4.72 -11.05 8.90
CA ILE A 126 -5.51 -11.18 7.67
C ILE A 126 -6.54 -12.29 7.87
N VAL A 127 -7.78 -12.00 7.45
CA VAL A 127 -8.85 -12.98 7.29
C VAL A 127 -9.12 -13.15 5.79
N TYR A 128 -9.08 -14.40 5.31
CA TYR A 128 -9.40 -14.76 3.93
C TYR A 128 -10.85 -15.23 3.87
N HIS A 129 -11.69 -14.49 3.16
CA HIS A 129 -13.14 -14.69 3.10
C HIS A 129 -13.57 -15.50 1.88
N SER A 130 -12.93 -15.26 0.73
CA SER A 130 -13.27 -15.96 -0.50
C SER A 130 -12.13 -15.94 -1.53
N PRO A 131 -12.05 -16.94 -2.42
CA PRO A 131 -11.00 -16.98 -3.44
C PRO A 131 -11.23 -15.93 -4.53
N ALA A 132 -10.14 -15.46 -5.14
CA ALA A 132 -10.13 -14.73 -6.40
C ALA A 132 -9.36 -15.53 -7.46
N LEU A 133 -9.92 -15.63 -8.66
CA LEU A 133 -9.41 -16.46 -9.75
C LEU A 133 -8.68 -15.62 -10.78
N LEU A 134 -7.96 -16.29 -11.68
CA LEU A 134 -7.32 -15.68 -12.85
C LEU A 134 -8.28 -14.74 -13.59
N GLY A 135 -7.84 -13.51 -13.87
CA GLY A 135 -8.60 -12.47 -14.55
C GLY A 135 -9.55 -11.67 -13.66
N ASP A 136 -9.79 -12.06 -12.41
CA ASP A 136 -10.63 -11.27 -11.50
C ASP A 136 -10.01 -9.89 -11.24
N LYS A 137 -10.86 -8.87 -11.17
CA LYS A 137 -10.48 -7.51 -10.80
C LYS A 137 -10.66 -7.33 -9.31
N LEU A 138 -9.59 -6.92 -8.64
CA LEU A 138 -9.55 -6.64 -7.21
C LEU A 138 -9.50 -5.13 -6.97
N ARG A 139 -10.32 -4.67 -6.04
CA ARG A 139 -10.34 -3.31 -5.51
C ARG A 139 -9.92 -3.36 -4.06
N VAL A 140 -8.68 -2.95 -3.79
CA VAL A 140 -8.06 -2.95 -2.47
C VAL A 140 -8.30 -1.58 -1.84
N VAL A 141 -9.07 -1.53 -0.76
CA VAL A 141 -9.43 -0.30 -0.05
C VAL A 141 -8.72 -0.31 1.28
N SER A 142 -7.93 0.72 1.56
CA SER A 142 -7.22 0.85 2.84
C SER A 142 -7.53 2.19 3.50
N THR A 143 -7.78 2.16 4.81
CA THR A 143 -7.98 3.39 5.60
C THR A 143 -7.17 3.38 6.90
N THR A 144 -6.74 4.56 7.35
CA THR A 144 -6.02 4.71 8.61
C THR A 144 -6.94 4.48 9.81
N LEU A 145 -6.53 3.62 10.74
CA LEU A 145 -7.21 3.41 12.02
C LEU A 145 -6.64 4.37 13.07
N ALA A 146 -5.32 4.37 13.26
CA ALA A 146 -4.63 5.26 14.18
C ALA A 146 -3.35 5.81 13.55
N LEU A 147 -3.11 7.10 13.78
CA LEU A 147 -1.86 7.77 13.42
C LEU A 147 -1.41 8.61 14.62
N GLY A 148 -0.38 8.13 15.33
CA GLY A 148 0.21 8.85 16.45
C GLY A 148 1.64 8.41 16.70
N SER A 149 2.30 9.03 17.69
CA SER A 149 3.71 8.78 18.00
C SER A 149 4.04 7.36 18.43
N ARG A 150 3.04 6.60 18.91
CA ARG A 150 3.20 5.23 19.45
C ARG A 150 2.49 4.15 18.64
N ALA A 151 1.54 4.52 17.80
CA ALA A 151 0.69 3.59 17.08
C ALA A 151 0.40 4.12 15.68
N LEU A 152 0.82 3.34 14.69
CA LEU A 152 0.44 3.53 13.30
C LEU A 152 -0.34 2.28 12.90
N SER A 153 -1.60 2.43 12.50
CA SER A 153 -2.38 1.30 12.05
C SER A 153 -3.39 1.66 10.99
N SER A 154 -3.74 0.65 10.18
CA SER A 154 -4.72 0.76 9.11
C SER A 154 -5.53 -0.52 8.98
N ARG A 155 -6.73 -0.39 8.41
CA ARG A 155 -7.53 -1.51 7.93
C ARG A 155 -7.43 -1.59 6.42
N CYS A 156 -7.53 -2.79 5.88
CA CYS A 156 -7.50 -3.04 4.45
C CYS A 156 -8.54 -4.10 4.08
N GLU A 157 -9.27 -3.86 3.00
CA GLU A 157 -10.27 -4.77 2.46
C GLU A 157 -9.98 -5.00 0.98
N VAL A 158 -9.90 -6.27 0.59
CA VAL A 158 -9.71 -6.70 -0.80
C VAL A 158 -11.06 -7.12 -1.33
N TRP A 159 -11.68 -6.27 -2.14
CA TRP A 159 -12.95 -6.55 -2.79
C TRP A 159 -12.73 -7.17 -4.16
N ASN A 160 -13.30 -8.34 -4.41
CA ASN A 160 -13.36 -8.90 -5.76
C ASN A 160 -14.56 -8.27 -6.47
N VAL A 161 -14.30 -7.30 -7.36
CA VAL A 161 -15.37 -6.55 -8.04
C VAL A 161 -15.95 -7.32 -9.22
N THR A 162 -15.21 -8.29 -9.78
CA THR A 162 -15.75 -9.22 -10.79
C THR A 162 -16.82 -10.13 -10.18
N ARG A 163 -16.62 -10.56 -8.92
CA ARG A 163 -17.50 -11.51 -8.22
C ARG A 163 -18.39 -10.88 -7.16
N HIS A 164 -18.33 -9.56 -6.99
CA HIS A 164 -19.11 -8.78 -6.03
C HIS A 164 -19.05 -9.30 -4.58
N ARG A 165 -17.84 -9.64 -4.09
CA ARG A 165 -17.66 -10.16 -2.71
C ARG A 165 -16.34 -9.76 -2.09
N LEU A 166 -16.28 -9.80 -0.76
CA LEU A 166 -15.05 -9.61 -0.01
C LEU A 166 -14.14 -10.84 -0.16
N ALA A 167 -12.90 -10.64 -0.61
CA ALA A 167 -11.91 -11.70 -0.76
C ALA A 167 -11.03 -11.83 0.50
N ALA A 168 -10.57 -10.69 1.04
CA ALA A 168 -9.78 -10.65 2.27
C ALA A 168 -10.01 -9.34 3.04
N SER A 169 -9.81 -9.38 4.35
CA SER A 169 -9.74 -8.18 5.19
C SER A 169 -8.55 -8.26 6.13
N ALA A 170 -8.00 -7.12 6.52
CA ALA A 170 -6.83 -7.09 7.37
C ALA A 170 -6.74 -5.86 8.26
N VAL A 171 -5.99 -6.01 9.36
CA VAL A 171 -5.49 -4.92 10.19
C VAL A 171 -3.97 -4.98 10.17
N HIS A 172 -3.34 -3.86 9.84
CA HIS A 172 -1.90 -3.71 9.79
C HIS A 172 -1.46 -2.72 10.88
N VAL A 173 -0.58 -3.16 11.77
CA VAL A 173 0.12 -2.31 12.74
C VAL A 173 1.54 -2.08 12.26
N LYS A 174 1.93 -0.81 12.19
CA LYS A 174 3.25 -0.35 11.78
C LYS A 174 3.91 0.43 12.90
N MET A 175 5.24 0.52 12.81
CA MET A 175 6.04 1.31 13.73
C MET A 175 7.10 2.11 12.97
N VAL A 176 7.52 3.22 13.56
CA VAL A 176 8.66 4.00 13.06
C VAL A 176 9.95 3.31 13.51
N PRO A 177 10.89 2.98 12.60
CA PRO A 177 12.15 2.37 12.99
C PRO A 177 13.02 3.36 13.78
N SER A 178 13.79 2.86 14.74
CA SER A 178 14.81 3.66 15.44
C SER A 178 15.89 4.15 14.48
N LYS A 179 16.49 5.31 14.75
CA LYS A 179 17.67 5.78 14.02
C LYS A 179 18.79 4.74 14.10
N PRO A 180 19.49 4.41 12.99
CA PRO A 180 20.66 3.54 13.05
C PRO A 180 21.70 4.09 14.02
N LYS A 181 22.37 3.21 14.79
CA LYS A 181 23.53 3.62 15.58
C LYS A 181 24.63 4.09 14.61
N ALA A 182 25.29 5.20 14.93
CA ALA A 182 26.44 5.64 14.14
C ALA A 182 27.47 4.51 14.12
N SER A 183 27.92 4.12 12.93
CA SER A 183 29.03 3.16 12.80
C SER A 183 30.27 3.80 13.41
N GLU A 184 30.83 3.22 14.46
CA GLU A 184 32.22 3.51 14.82
C GLU A 184 33.07 3.15 13.62
N SER A 185 33.71 4.15 13.01
CA SER A 185 34.72 3.93 11.99
C SER A 185 35.72 2.94 12.56
N ALA A 186 35.81 1.75 11.95
CA ALA A 186 36.82 0.78 12.31
C ALA A 186 38.17 1.49 12.27
N LYS A 187 38.79 1.66 13.44
CA LYS A 187 40.18 2.10 13.55
C LYS A 187 41.03 0.97 12.96
N LEU A 188 41.36 1.08 11.68
CA LEU A 188 42.50 0.40 11.08
C LEU A 188 43.77 1.17 11.45
#